data_AF-A0AAU5P7Y4-F1
#
_entry.id   AF-A0AAU5P7Y4-F1
#
_cell.length_a   1.000
_cell.length_b   1.000
_cell.length_c   1.000
_cell.angle_alpha   90.00
_cell.angle_beta   90.00
_cell.angle_gamma   90.00
#
_symmetry.space_group_name_H-M   'P 1'
#
loop_
_entity.id
_entity.type
_entity.pdbx_description
1 polymer ?
#
loop_
_entity_poly.entity_id
_entity_poly.type
_entity_poly.pdbx_seq_one_letter_code
_entity_poly.pdbx_strand_id
1 'polypeptide(L)' 'MKIDLTQARATVRELAEALEALDGTDVIERPSREARRLNSHTSRTLLRLAHLGDRASVEIMDVYHDFKLRDDPQQGNDH' A
#
# COMPACT_ATOMS: atom_id res chain seq x y z
N MET A 1 15.32 19.10 10.07
CA MET A 1 14.18 18.16 10.06
C MET A 1 14.71 16.74 10.06
N LYS A 2 14.00 15.76 10.62
CA LYS A 2 14.27 14.33 10.42
C LYS A 2 13.21 13.77 9.48
N ILE A 3 13.62 12.99 8.48
CA ILE A 3 12.70 12.24 7.63
C ILE A 3 12.10 11.12 8.47
N ASP A 4 10.78 11.15 8.67
CA ASP A 4 10.04 10.11 9.39
C ASP A 4 9.19 9.31 8.42
N LEU A 5 9.60 8.07 8.15
CA LEU A 5 8.88 7.13 7.29
C LEU A 5 8.20 6.03 8.10
N THR A 6 7.98 6.22 9.40
CA THR A 6 7.47 5.16 10.29
C THR A 6 6.15 4.60 9.80
N GLN A 7 5.23 5.46 9.35
CA GLN A 7 3.93 5.05 8.84
C GLN A 7 4.06 4.25 7.53
N ALA A 8 4.76 4.80 6.53
CA ALA A 8 5.03 4.10 5.26
C ALA A 8 5.69 2.74 5.48
N ARG A 9 6.65 2.63 6.41
CA ARG A 9 7.31 1.37 6.77
C ARG A 9 6.35 0.37 7.39
N ALA A 10 5.40 0.81 8.22
CA ALA A 10 4.39 -0.07 8.79
C ALA A 10 3.47 -0.61 7.69
N THR A 11 3.00 0.25 6.79
CA THR A 11 2.17 -0.15 5.64
C THR A 11 2.88 -1.12 4.70
N VAL A 12 4.17 -0.89 4.41
CA VAL A 12 4.98 -1.80 3.58
C VAL A 12 5.18 -3.16 4.25
N ARG A 13 5.32 -3.22 5.58
CA ARG A 13 5.39 -4.50 6.30
C ARG A 13 4.08 -5.28 6.20
N GLU A 14 2.95 -4.61 6.42
CA GLU A 14 1.64 -5.22 6.25
C GLU A 14 1.43 -5.73 4.81
N LEU A 15 1.87 -4.95 3.82
CA LEU A 15 1.85 -5.36 2.41
C LEU A 15 2.70 -6.60 2.17
N ALA A 16 3.94 -6.62 2.69
CA ALA A 16 4.85 -7.75 2.52
C ALA A 16 4.29 -9.04 3.16
N GLU A 17 3.78 -8.95 4.38
CA GLU A 17 3.13 -10.08 5.07
C GLU A 17 1.92 -10.61 4.29
N ALA A 18 1.10 -9.72 3.75
CA ALA A 18 -0.07 -10.11 2.97
C ALA A 18 0.31 -10.71 1.60
N LEU A 19 1.41 -10.24 0.98
CA LEU A 19 1.96 -10.83 -0.25
C LEU A 19 2.46 -12.24 0.03
N GLU A 20 3.26 -12.42 1.08
CA GLU A 20 3.79 -13.73 1.49
C GLU A 20 2.67 -14.73 1.82
N ALA A 21 1.62 -14.27 2.50
CA ALA A 21 0.46 -15.11 2.81
C ALA A 21 -0.34 -15.54 1.57
N LEU A 22 -0.30 -14.77 0.49
CA LEU A 22 -1.00 -15.08 -0.75
C LEU A 22 -0.13 -15.87 -1.74
N ASP A 23 1.18 -15.70 -1.68
CA ASP A 23 2.12 -16.33 -2.59
C ASP A 23 2.03 -17.87 -2.51
N GLY A 24 2.11 -18.52 -3.66
CA GLY A 24 1.95 -19.98 -3.75
C GLY A 24 0.54 -20.52 -3.43
N THR A 25 -0.48 -19.67 -3.29
CA THR A 25 -1.86 -20.16 -3.11
C THR A 25 -2.34 -20.91 -4.36
N ASP A 26 -2.71 -22.17 -4.19
CA ASP A 26 -3.28 -23.00 -5.25
C ASP A 26 -4.61 -22.45 -5.75
N VAL A 27 -4.87 -22.59 -7.05
CA VAL A 27 -6.14 -22.20 -7.67
C VAL A 27 -6.94 -23.45 -8.01
N ILE A 28 -8.23 -23.46 -7.66
CA ILE A 28 -9.13 -24.56 -8.01
C ILE A 28 -9.73 -24.27 -9.39
N GLU A 29 -9.26 -24.99 -10.41
CA GLU A 29 -9.67 -24.78 -11.81
C GLU A 29 -11.14 -25.15 -12.08
N ARG A 30 -11.69 -26.11 -11.34
CA ARG A 30 -13.07 -26.58 -11.56
C ARG A 30 -14.07 -25.77 -10.75
N PRO A 31 -15.19 -25.34 -11.35
CA PRO A 31 -16.24 -24.65 -10.61
C PRO A 31 -16.80 -25.50 -9.47
N SER A 32 -16.59 -25.04 -8.24
CA SER A 32 -17.14 -25.66 -7.03
C SER A 32 -17.49 -24.58 -6.00
N ARG A 33 -18.24 -24.95 -4.95
CA ARG A 33 -18.52 -24.02 -3.84
C ARG A 33 -17.24 -23.58 -3.13
N GLU A 34 -16.28 -24.48 -3.05
CA GLU A 34 -14.96 -24.22 -2.47
C GLU A 34 -14.13 -23.28 -3.36
N ALA A 35 -14.08 -23.54 -4.67
CA ALA A 35 -13.44 -22.65 -5.65
C ALA A 35 -14.02 -21.24 -5.58
N ARG A 36 -15.35 -21.10 -5.44
CA ARG A 36 -15.99 -19.79 -5.30
C ARG A 36 -15.59 -19.06 -4.01
N ARG A 37 -15.46 -19.78 -2.90
CA ARG A 37 -15.01 -19.19 -1.62
C ARG A 37 -13.56 -18.74 -1.71
N LEU A 38 -12.70 -19.60 -2.25
CA LEU A 38 -11.29 -19.32 -2.47
C LEU A 38 -11.11 -18.11 -3.38
N ASN A 39 -11.73 -18.11 -4.57
CA ASN A 39 -11.64 -16.99 -5.51
C ASN A 39 -12.15 -15.69 -4.89
N SER A 40 -13.27 -15.74 -4.14
CA SER A 40 -13.78 -14.55 -3.45
C SER A 40 -12.83 -14.03 -2.37
N HIS A 41 -12.12 -14.91 -1.66
CA HIS A 41 -11.09 -14.54 -0.71
C HIS A 41 -9.88 -13.94 -1.44
N THR A 42 -9.32 -14.65 -2.42
CA THR A 42 -8.17 -14.22 -3.24
C THR A 42 -8.42 -12.86 -3.88
N SER A 43 -9.59 -12.63 -4.49
CA SER A 43 -9.92 -11.33 -5.08
C SER A 43 -9.92 -10.20 -4.05
N ARG A 44 -10.49 -10.41 -2.86
CA ARG A 44 -10.48 -9.40 -1.79
C ARG A 44 -9.05 -9.14 -1.30
N THR A 45 -8.24 -10.19 -1.17
CA THR A 45 -6.84 -10.06 -0.74
C THR A 45 -6.04 -9.28 -1.78
N LEU A 46 -6.15 -9.59 -3.08
CA LEU A 46 -5.51 -8.83 -4.16
C LEU A 46 -5.92 -7.34 -4.17
N LEU A 47 -7.21 -7.06 -3.96
CA LEU A 47 -7.70 -5.69 -3.81
C LEU A 47 -7.08 -4.97 -2.61
N ARG A 48 -6.96 -5.65 -1.46
CA ARG A 48 -6.30 -5.11 -0.27
C ARG A 48 -4.81 -4.85 -0.53
N LEU A 49 -4.12 -5.75 -1.22
CA LEU A 49 -2.71 -5.59 -1.57
C LEU A 49 -2.47 -4.32 -2.42
N ALA A 50 -3.30 -4.11 -3.45
CA ALA A 50 -3.25 -2.90 -4.26
C ALA A 50 -3.46 -1.64 -3.40
N HIS A 51 -4.46 -1.66 -2.53
CA HIS A 51 -4.74 -0.55 -1.63
C HIS A 51 -3.58 -0.25 -0.66
N LEU A 52 -2.92 -1.27 -0.11
CA LEU A 52 -1.74 -1.08 0.75
C LEU A 52 -0.56 -0.48 -0.02
N GLY A 53 -0.36 -0.88 -1.28
CA GLY A 53 0.64 -0.26 -2.16
C GLY A 53 0.37 1.23 -2.40
N ASP A 54 -0.87 1.57 -2.77
CA ASP A 54 -1.29 2.96 -2.98
C ASP A 54 -1.12 3.79 -1.70
N ARG A 55 -1.52 3.23 -0.55
CA ARG A 55 -1.39 3.88 0.74
C ARG A 55 0.07 4.16 1.09
N ALA A 56 0.97 3.18 0.92
CA ALA A 56 2.39 3.39 1.17
C ALA A 56 2.97 4.49 0.27
N SER A 57 2.54 4.56 -0.99
CA SER A 57 2.93 5.62 -1.93
C SER A 57 2.51 7.01 -1.43
N VAL A 58 1.26 7.16 -0.99
CA VAL A 58 0.74 8.42 -0.42
C VAL A 58 1.54 8.82 0.82
N GLU A 59 1.75 7.90 1.76
CA GLU A 59 2.49 8.16 3.00
C GLU A 59 3.95 8.59 2.73
N ILE A 60 4.57 8.10 1.65
CA ILE A 60 5.89 8.57 1.20
C ILE A 60 5.81 9.98 0.62
N MET A 61 4.77 10.25 -0.20
CA MET A 61 4.58 11.54 -0.85
C MET A 61 4.28 12.65 0.17
N ASP A 62 3.55 12.37 1.24
CA ASP A 62 3.32 13.33 2.32
C ASP A 62 4.65 13.80 2.94
N VAL A 63 5.55 12.86 3.23
CA VAL A 63 6.89 13.15 3.77
C VAL A 63 7.74 13.91 2.76
N TYR A 64 7.63 13.58 1.47
CA TYR A 64 8.30 14.32 0.40
C TYR A 64 7.80 15.77 0.32
N HIS A 65 6.48 15.99 0.36
CA HIS A 65 5.91 17.33 0.31
C HIS A 65 6.31 18.16 1.53
N ASP A 66 6.28 17.57 2.73
CA ASP A 66 6.77 18.20 3.96
C ASP A 66 8.25 18.58 3.89
N PHE A 67 9.08 17.71 3.30
CA PHE A 67 10.48 18.01 3.04
C PHE A 67 10.62 19.15 2.04
N LYS A 68 9.90 19.09 0.92
CA LYS A 68 10.04 20.05 -0.18
C LYS A 68 9.55 21.44 0.20
N LEU A 69 8.45 21.55 0.95
CA LEU A 69 7.93 22.82 1.49
C LEU A 69 8.93 23.53 2.41
N ARG A 70 9.88 22.80 3.01
CA ARG A 70 10.91 23.38 3.88
C ARG A 70 12.22 23.64 3.16
N ASP A 71 12.53 22.86 2.13
CA ASP A 71 13.69 23.04 1.25
C ASP A 71 13.50 24.27 0.34
N ASP A 72 12.28 24.45 -0.16
CA ASP A 72 11.89 25.61 -0.96
C ASP A 72 10.56 26.15 -0.41
N PRO A 73 10.61 26.87 0.72
CA PRO A 73 9.43 27.54 1.25
C PRO A 73 9.03 28.56 0.20
N GLN A 74 7.97 28.27 -0.56
CA GLN A 74 7.43 29.20 -1.56
C GLN A 74 7.46 30.60 -0.95
N GLN A 75 8.30 31.47 -1.52
CA GLN A 75 8.29 32.89 -1.20
C GLN A 75 6.84 33.34 -1.32
N GLY A 76 6.31 33.91 -0.23
CA GLY A 76 4.95 34.42 -0.21
C GLY A 76 4.74 35.32 -1.41
N ASN A 77 3.91 34.86 -2.35
CA ASN A 77 3.27 35.75 -3.30
C ASN A 77 2.17 36.47 -2.52
N ASP A 78 2.57 37.53 -1.83
CA ASP A 78 1.74 38.73 -1.75
C ASP A 78 1.66 39.28 -3.18
N HIS A 79 0.52 39.11 -3.84
CA HIS A 79 -0.03 40.03 -4.84
C HIS A 79 -1.51 39.73 -5.10
#